data_AF-A0A2P5HJ62-F1
#
_entry.id   AF-A0A2P5HJ62-F1
#
_cell.length_a   1.000
_cell.length_b   1.000
_cell.length_c   1.000
_cell.angle_alpha   90.00
_cell.angle_beta   90.00
_cell.angle_gamma   90.00
#
_symmetry.space_group_name_H-M   'P 1'
#
loop_
_entity.id
_entity.type
_entity.pdbx_description
1 polymer ?
#
loop_
_entity_poly.entity_id
_entity_poly.type
_entity_poly.pdbx_seq_one_letter_code
_entity_poly.pdbx_strand_id
1 'polypeptide(L)'
;MEFDRHVERCRSPQPPIGERGLLAAGRLVILPLACWLVVIPSVFLLWLYLFGKRFTDFLQAILGVQLAIGFLMGIVAQNDPILAEILLGNNKNASALAVSVGEFYLAQACWTVIYDTVYAQQDVEDQ
;
A
#
# COMPACT_ATOMS: atom_id res chain seq x y z
N MET A 1 -1.40 20.19 1.98
CA MET A 1 -0.29 20.50 1.05
C MET A 1 0.35 21.85 1.35
N GLU A 2 -0.35 22.83 1.95
CA GLU A 2 0.30 24.06 2.47
C GLU A 2 1.30 23.77 3.61
N PHE A 3 0.97 22.81 4.50
CA PHE A 3 1.78 22.44 5.66
C PHE A 3 3.19 21.91 5.32
N ASP A 4 3.33 21.11 4.25
CA ASP A 4 4.61 20.53 3.81
C ASP A 4 5.62 21.58 3.32
N ARG A 5 5.19 22.82 3.04
CA ARG A 5 6.08 23.88 2.55
C ARG A 5 6.90 24.52 3.68
N HIS A 6 6.48 24.34 4.93
CA HIS A 6 7.11 24.94 6.10
C HIS A 6 8.19 24.04 6.73
N VAL A 7 8.21 22.75 6.40
CA VAL A 7 9.18 21.78 6.94
C VAL A 7 10.44 21.77 6.06
N GLU A 8 11.60 22.09 6.63
CA GLU A 8 12.87 22.16 5.87
C GLU A 8 13.24 20.82 5.21
N ARG A 9 12.88 19.71 5.85
CA ARG A 9 13.09 18.35 5.34
C ARG A 9 12.29 18.05 4.06
N CYS A 10 11.14 18.69 3.85
CA CYS A 10 10.29 18.47 2.67
C CYS A 10 10.69 19.33 1.46
N ARG A 11 11.72 20.16 1.56
CA ARG A 11 12.17 21.10 0.51
C ARG A 11 13.05 20.45 -0.57
N SER A 12 12.83 19.18 -0.90
CA SER A 12 13.50 18.54 -2.05
C SER A 12 12.86 19.01 -3.37
N PRO A 13 13.63 19.25 -4.45
CA PRO A 13 13.08 19.52 -5.77
C PRO A 13 12.16 18.37 -6.20
N GLN A 14 10.87 18.68 -6.32
CA GLN A 14 9.86 17.72 -6.72
C GLN A 14 9.72 17.79 -8.26
N PRO A 15 9.92 16.71 -9.03
CA PRO A 15 9.65 16.71 -10.47
C PRO A 15 8.20 17.14 -10.77
N PRO A 16 7.97 17.79 -11.93
CA PRO A 16 6.66 18.32 -12.30
C PRO A 16 5.59 17.22 -12.31
N ILE A 17 4.36 17.58 -11.92
CA ILE A 17 3.23 16.65 -11.74
C ILE A 17 2.98 15.79 -12.99
N GLY A 18 3.17 16.37 -14.19
CA GLY A 18 3.00 15.66 -15.46
C GLY A 18 4.00 14.52 -15.69
N GLU A 19 5.25 14.67 -15.22
CA GLU A 19 6.28 13.64 -15.38
C GLU A 19 6.00 12.43 -14.48
N ARG A 20 5.52 12.67 -13.25
CA ARG A 20 5.12 11.60 -12.32
C ARG A 20 3.94 10.80 -12.85
N GLY A 21 2.96 11.47 -13.43
CA GLY A 21 1.78 10.83 -14.02
C GLY A 21 2.15 9.92 -15.18
N LEU A 22 3.04 10.37 -16.07
CA LEU A 22 3.49 9.58 -17.22
C LEU A 22 4.29 8.33 -16.78
N LEU A 23 5.22 8.49 -15.83
CA LEU A 23 6.00 7.38 -15.30
C LEU A 23 5.13 6.34 -14.57
N ALA A 24 4.14 6.80 -13.80
CA ALA A 24 3.18 5.92 -13.12
C ALA A 24 2.29 5.17 -14.13
N ALA A 25 1.77 5.87 -15.14
CA ALA A 25 0.96 5.27 -16.21
C ALA A 25 1.77 4.27 -17.04
N GLY A 26 3.03 4.58 -17.36
CA GLY A 26 3.93 3.67 -18.08
C GLY A 26 4.18 2.36 -17.35
N ARG A 27 4.35 2.39 -16.02
CA ARG A 27 4.47 1.17 -15.21
C ARG A 27 3.17 0.37 -15.15
N LEU A 28 2.02 1.02 -15.21
CA LEU A 28 0.72 0.35 -15.20
C LEU A 28 0.47 -0.46 -16.48
N VAL A 29 0.94 0.04 -17.63
CA VAL A 29 0.75 -0.61 -18.94
C VAL A 29 1.64 -1.85 -19.09
N ILE A 30 2.79 -1.90 -18.43
CA ILE A 30 3.71 -3.05 -18.44
C ILE A 30 3.19 -4.20 -17.54
N LEU A 31 2.24 -3.92 -16.67
CA LEU A 31 1.79 -4.86 -15.65
C LEU A 31 0.82 -5.92 -16.23
N PRO A 32 0.96 -7.20 -15.86
CA PRO A 32 0.04 -8.26 -16.27
C PRO A 32 -1.43 -7.92 -15.97
N LEU A 33 -2.35 -8.32 -16.85
CA LEU A 33 -3.79 -8.06 -16.69
C LEU A 33 -4.36 -8.57 -15.35
N ALA A 34 -3.81 -9.66 -14.82
CA ALA A 34 -4.21 -10.20 -13.52
C ALA A 34 -3.98 -9.23 -12.35
N CYS A 35 -2.94 -8.39 -12.42
CA CYS A 35 -2.61 -7.44 -11.36
C CYS A 35 -3.65 -6.31 -11.23
N TRP A 36 -4.48 -6.06 -12.25
CA TRP A 36 -5.50 -5.02 -12.21
C TRP A 36 -6.53 -5.24 -11.08
N LEU A 37 -6.83 -6.50 -10.75
CA LEU A 37 -7.73 -6.85 -9.65
C LEU A 37 -7.20 -6.41 -8.28
N VAL A 38 -5.88 -6.30 -8.12
CA VAL A 38 -5.22 -5.88 -6.87
C VAL A 38 -4.89 -4.38 -6.90
N VAL A 39 -4.60 -3.82 -8.08
CA VAL A 39 -4.31 -2.39 -8.26
C VAL A 39 -5.54 -1.52 -7.95
N ILE A 40 -6.73 -1.92 -8.42
CA ILE A 40 -7.96 -1.13 -8.20
C ILE A 40 -8.25 -0.90 -6.70
N PRO A 41 -8.30 -1.94 -5.84
CA PRO A 41 -8.52 -1.73 -4.41
C PRO A 41 -7.38 -0.93 -3.76
N SER A 42 -6.13 -1.14 -4.20
CA SER A 42 -4.98 -0.34 -3.74
C SER A 42 -5.14 1.16 -4.05
N VAL A 43 -5.57 1.53 -5.26
CA VAL A 43 -5.81 2.94 -5.61
C VAL A 43 -6.96 3.53 -4.80
N PHE A 44 -8.00 2.74 -4.54
CA PHE A 44 -9.11 3.17 -3.69
C PHE A 44 -8.68 3.43 -2.25
N LEU A 45 -7.85 2.55 -1.66
CA LEU A 45 -7.30 2.75 -0.32
C LEU A 45 -6.35 3.95 -0.25
N LEU A 46 -5.56 4.22 -1.30
CA LEU A 46 -4.78 5.47 -1.38
C LEU A 46 -5.68 6.71 -1.36
N TRP A 47 -6.82 6.65 -2.06
CA TRP A 47 -7.82 7.71 -2.02
C TRP A 47 -8.44 7.87 -0.63
N LEU A 48 -8.77 6.75 0.03
CA LEU A 48 -9.25 6.75 1.42
C LEU A 48 -8.20 7.28 2.39
N TYR A 49 -6.92 6.99 2.18
CA TYR A 49 -5.82 7.55 2.97
C TYR A 49 -5.76 9.09 2.83
N LEU A 50 -5.81 9.60 1.60
CA LEU A 50 -5.84 11.05 1.36
C LEU A 50 -7.05 11.73 2.01
N PHE A 51 -8.20 11.06 2.00
CA PHE A 51 -9.41 11.55 2.64
C PHE A 51 -9.36 11.44 4.17
N GLY A 52 -8.85 10.31 4.69
CA GLY A 52 -8.73 9.98 6.10
C GLY A 52 -7.87 10.99 6.88
N LYS A 53 -6.87 11.60 6.24
CA LYS A 53 -6.09 12.71 6.84
C LYS A 53 -6.97 13.88 7.31
N ARG A 54 -8.21 14.01 6.83
CA ARG A 54 -9.17 15.05 7.28
C ARG A 54 -10.14 14.58 8.36
N PHE A 55 -10.25 13.27 8.61
CA PHE A 55 -11.33 12.70 9.42
C PHE A 55 -10.86 11.70 10.50
N THR A 56 -9.59 11.28 10.52
CA THR A 56 -9.13 10.22 11.42
C THR A 56 -7.68 10.43 11.87
N ASP A 57 -7.43 10.29 13.17
CA ASP A 57 -6.09 10.41 13.77
C ASP A 57 -5.24 9.13 13.61
N PHE A 58 -5.87 7.99 13.29
CA PHE A 58 -5.22 6.68 13.10
C PHE A 58 -4.79 6.44 11.65
N LEU A 59 -4.27 7.47 10.99
CA LEU A 59 -3.88 7.38 9.57
C LEU A 59 -2.79 6.33 9.32
N GLN A 60 -1.94 6.08 10.32
CA GLN A 60 -0.91 5.05 10.35
C GLN A 60 -1.45 3.64 10.06
N ALA A 61 -2.60 3.28 10.63
CA ALA A 61 -3.21 1.97 10.41
C ALA A 61 -3.64 1.79 8.95
N ILE A 62 -4.23 2.83 8.36
CA ILE A 62 -4.69 2.82 6.97
C ILE A 62 -3.51 2.72 6.00
N LEU A 63 -2.41 3.42 6.28
CA LEU A 63 -1.19 3.34 5.48
C LEU A 63 -0.55 1.94 5.56
N GLY A 64 -0.54 1.33 6.75
CA GLY A 64 -0.01 -0.01 6.95
C GLY A 64 -0.77 -1.08 6.16
N VAL A 65 -2.11 -1.03 6.22
CA VAL A 65 -2.98 -1.93 5.42
C VAL A 65 -2.75 -1.71 3.92
N GLN A 66 -2.62 -0.46 3.49
CA GLN A 66 -2.37 -0.14 2.09
C GLN A 66 -1.01 -0.69 1.60
N LEU A 67 0.05 -0.55 2.39
CA LEU A 67 1.38 -1.07 2.01
C LEU A 67 1.38 -2.61 1.95
N ALA A 68 0.62 -3.27 2.82
CA ALA A 68 0.52 -4.73 2.85
C ALA A 68 -0.11 -5.33 1.58
N ILE A 69 -0.97 -4.58 0.87
CA ILE A 69 -1.53 -5.00 -0.44
C ILE A 69 -0.42 -5.23 -1.48
N GLY A 70 0.73 -4.55 -1.34
CA GLY A 70 1.89 -4.75 -2.23
C GLY A 70 2.40 -6.19 -2.24
N PHE A 71 2.27 -6.92 -1.13
CA PHE A 71 2.61 -8.34 -1.08
C PHE A 71 1.70 -9.19 -1.96
N LEU A 72 0.38 -8.97 -1.87
CA LEU A 72 -0.61 -9.65 -2.72
C LEU A 72 -0.37 -9.34 -4.20
N MET A 73 0.01 -8.10 -4.51
CA MET A 73 0.37 -7.71 -5.88
C MET A 73 1.60 -8.47 -6.39
N GLY A 74 2.59 -8.74 -5.52
CA GLY A 74 3.77 -9.54 -5.84
C GLY A 74 3.44 -10.99 -6.20
N ILE A 75 2.56 -11.63 -5.42
CA ILE A 75 2.08 -13.01 -5.71
C ILE A 75 1.42 -13.06 -7.10
N VAL A 76 0.58 -12.07 -7.41
CA VAL A 76 -0.10 -12.00 -8.72
C VAL A 76 0.88 -11.70 -9.86
N ALA A 77 1.88 -10.85 -9.62
CA ALA A 77 2.88 -10.51 -10.63
C ALA A 77 3.76 -11.72 -11.01
N GLN A 78 4.01 -12.63 -10.07
CA GLN A 78 4.74 -13.88 -10.34
C GLN A 78 3.90 -14.90 -11.14
N ASN A 79 2.63 -14.60 -11.44
CA ASN A 79 1.65 -15.54 -12.02
C ASN A 79 1.52 -16.83 -11.20
N ASP A 80 1.69 -16.74 -9.88
CA ASP A 80 1.58 -17.89 -9.00
C ASP A 80 0.09 -18.26 -8.82
N PRO A 81 -0.31 -19.53 -9.02
CA PRO A 81 -1.69 -19.96 -8.83
C PRO A 81 -2.18 -19.87 -7.38
N ILE A 82 -1.32 -19.61 -6.39
CA ILE A 82 -1.68 -19.51 -4.96
C ILE A 82 -2.94 -18.66 -4.74
N LEU A 83 -3.03 -17.48 -5.35
CA LEU A 83 -4.20 -16.61 -5.13
C LEU A 83 -5.47 -17.19 -5.76
N ALA A 84 -5.35 -17.83 -6.92
CA ALA A 84 -6.46 -18.53 -7.57
C ALA A 84 -6.90 -19.78 -6.78
N GLU A 85 -5.95 -20.52 -6.19
CA GLU A 85 -6.22 -21.67 -5.33
C GLU A 85 -6.94 -21.27 -4.03
N ILE A 86 -6.56 -20.14 -3.44
CA ILE A 86 -7.23 -19.56 -2.27
C ILE A 86 -8.65 -19.12 -2.62
N LEU A 87 -8.86 -18.42 -3.74
CA LEU A 87 -10.19 -17.94 -4.14
C LEU A 87 -11.14 -19.05 -4.62
N LEU A 88 -10.64 -20.01 -5.39
CA LEU A 88 -11.46 -21.07 -5.99
C LEU A 88 -11.69 -22.25 -5.04
N GLY A 89 -10.95 -22.35 -3.94
CA GLY A 89 -11.10 -23.43 -2.96
C GLY A 89 -10.84 -24.83 -3.55
N ASN A 90 -10.17 -24.91 -4.69
CA ASN A 90 -10.00 -26.16 -5.45
C ASN A 90 -9.01 -27.13 -4.79
N ASN A 91 -8.24 -26.64 -3.80
CA ASN A 91 -7.23 -27.40 -3.09
C ASN A 91 -7.69 -27.68 -1.65
N LYS A 92 -7.46 -28.92 -1.16
CA LYS A 92 -7.78 -29.33 0.22
C LYS A 92 -7.04 -28.50 1.26
N ASN A 93 -5.93 -27.87 0.87
CA ASN A 93 -5.09 -27.01 1.70
C ASN A 93 -5.38 -25.51 1.53
N ALA A 94 -6.40 -25.13 0.75
CA ALA A 94 -6.70 -23.72 0.45
C ALA A 94 -7.00 -22.91 1.72
N SER A 95 -7.64 -23.50 2.72
CA SER A 95 -7.88 -22.84 4.02
C SER A 95 -6.61 -22.54 4.78
N ALA A 96 -5.65 -23.49 4.82
CA ALA A 96 -4.37 -23.30 5.48
C ALA A 96 -3.54 -22.23 4.78
N LEU A 97 -3.51 -22.24 3.45
CA LEU A 97 -2.83 -21.21 2.65
C LEU A 97 -3.44 -19.82 2.86
N ALA A 98 -4.77 -19.72 2.91
CA ALA A 98 -5.46 -18.45 3.16
C ALA A 98 -5.11 -17.87 4.54
N VAL A 99 -5.04 -18.73 5.57
CA VAL A 99 -4.63 -18.31 6.92
C VAL A 99 -3.18 -17.83 6.92
N SER A 100 -2.25 -18.58 6.34
CA SER A 100 -0.83 -18.17 6.31
C SER A 100 -0.61 -16.87 5.54
N VAL A 101 -1.30 -16.68 4.41
CA VAL A 101 -1.25 -15.43 3.64
C VAL A 101 -1.86 -14.27 4.45
N GLY A 102 -2.96 -14.52 5.16
CA GLY A 102 -3.59 -13.54 6.04
C GLY A 102 -2.72 -13.13 7.23
N GLU A 103 -2.06 -14.08 7.89
CA GLU A 103 -1.13 -13.81 8.99
C GLU A 103 0.08 -13.01 8.52
N PHE A 104 0.68 -13.37 7.38
CA PHE A 104 1.79 -12.62 6.81
C PHE A 104 1.34 -11.20 6.40
N TYR A 105 0.16 -11.05 5.81
CA TYR A 105 -0.40 -9.76 5.47
C TYR A 105 -0.60 -8.87 6.71
N LEU A 106 -1.15 -9.43 7.80
CA LEU A 106 -1.32 -8.72 9.06
C LEU A 106 0.03 -8.37 9.71
N ALA A 107 0.99 -9.29 9.71
CA ALA A 107 2.32 -9.04 10.23
C ALA A 107 3.01 -7.88 9.49
N GLN A 108 2.89 -7.85 8.16
CA GLN A 108 3.38 -6.75 7.34
C GLN A 108 2.69 -5.43 7.68
N ALA A 109 1.36 -5.43 7.79
CA ALA A 109 0.60 -4.23 8.16
C ALA A 109 0.99 -3.71 9.56
N CYS A 110 1.14 -4.60 10.54
CA CYS A 110 1.59 -4.25 11.89
C CYS A 110 3.01 -3.67 11.88
N TRP A 111 3.92 -4.25 11.10
CA TRP A 111 5.28 -3.74 10.94
C TRP A 111 5.29 -2.31 10.39
N THR A 112 4.51 -2.03 9.33
CA THR A 112 4.43 -0.68 8.78
C THR A 112 3.85 0.30 9.77
N VAL A 113 2.83 -0.09 10.54
CA VAL A 113 2.26 0.77 11.58
C VAL A 113 3.32 1.11 12.62
N ILE A 114 4.03 0.11 13.16
CA ILE A 114 5.09 0.33 14.16
C ILE A 114 6.17 1.27 13.61
N TYR A 115 6.68 0.98 12.41
CA TYR A 115 7.71 1.78 11.78
C TYR A 115 7.23 3.23 11.57
N ASP A 116 6.03 3.43 11.01
CA ASP A 116 5.50 4.76 10.73
C ASP A 116 5.20 5.53 12.04
N THR A 117 4.74 4.85 13.10
CA THR A 117 4.59 5.44 14.44
C THR A 117 5.90 5.92 15.02
N VAL A 118 6.99 5.14 14.90
CA VAL A 118 8.32 5.57 15.36
C VAL A 118 8.78 6.82 14.59
N TYR A 119 8.52 6.89 13.29
CA TYR A 119 8.86 8.08 12.48
C TYR A 119 8.00 9.29 12.84
N ALA A 120 6.72 9.10 13.16
CA ALA A 120 5.88 10.21 13.58
C ALA A 120 6.35 10.86 14.90
N GLN A 121 7.04 10.12 15.78
CA GLN A 121 7.65 10.70 16.99
C GLN A 121 8.76 11.70 16.66
N GLN A 122 9.44 11.55 15.52
CA GLN A 122 10.45 12.50 15.06
C GLN A 122 9.84 13.80 14.55
N ASP A 123 8.59 13.75 14.05
CA ASP A 123 7.85 14.92 13.54
C ASP A 123 7.30 15.80 14.70
N VAL A 124 7.26 15.29 15.94
CA VAL A 124 6.80 16.06 17.12
C VAL A 124 7.84 17.12 17.53
N GLU A 125 9.13 16.90 17.26
CA GLU A 125 10.19 17.88 17.56
C GLU A 125 10.20 19.07 16.58
N ASP A 126 9.58 18.91 15.40
CA ASP A 126 9.47 19.93 14.35
C ASP A 126 8.16 20.77 14.43
N GLN A 127 7.29 20.51 15.42
CA GLN A 127 6.08 21.33 15.72
C GLN A 127 6.41 22.52 16.63
#